data_AF-A0A924CG49-F1
#
_entry.id   AF-A0A924CG49-F1
#
_cell.length_a   1.000
_cell.length_b   1.000
_cell.length_c   1.000
_cell.angle_alpha   90.00
_cell.angle_beta   90.00
_cell.angle_gamma   90.00
#
_symmetry.space_group_name_H-M   'P 1'
#
loop_
_entity.id
_entity.type
_entity.pdbx_description
1 polymer ?
#
loop_
_entity_poly.entity_id
_entity_poly.type
_entity_poly.pdbx_seq_one_letter_code
_entity_poly.pdbx_strand_id
1 'polypeptide(L)'
;MLLKQLWYFNKKATVFFLLFICLWMYLTYKQGAVATPLLQYGMYSAAYHISDTQKVLQLYINNKAVDFSKLSMSARDQLQVSLENYLIEKENNEMVFTTMQRILNKAGIGQWMKKEYYTNTITDEIFTNWYKKTAENITGEKIVQLAAFQQQYIWFAGKLTAINSPVKLYCIVAF
;
A
#
# COMPACT_ATOMS: atom_id res chain seq x y z
N MET A 1 17.72 6.16 -28.95
CA MET A 1 17.41 5.94 -30.38
C MET A 1 16.22 6.81 -30.84
N LEU A 2 15.11 6.80 -30.09
CA LEU A 2 13.88 7.55 -30.38
C LEU A 2 14.06 9.09 -30.44
N LEU A 3 14.74 9.71 -29.47
CA LEU A 3 14.97 11.17 -29.44
C LEU A 3 15.78 11.70 -30.63
N LYS A 4 16.78 10.94 -31.11
CA LYS A 4 17.57 11.32 -32.29
C LYS A 4 16.68 11.30 -33.55
N GLN A 5 15.88 10.26 -33.72
CA GLN A 5 14.96 10.15 -34.86
C GLN A 5 13.88 11.24 -34.83
N LEU A 6 13.33 11.53 -33.65
CA LEU A 6 12.33 12.58 -33.45
C LEU A 6 12.89 13.97 -33.76
N TRP A 7 14.16 14.22 -33.41
CA TRP A 7 14.83 15.50 -33.69
C TRP A 7 14.99 15.77 -35.19
N TYR A 8 15.31 14.73 -35.97
CA TYR A 8 15.42 14.83 -37.42
C TYR A 8 14.06 15.08 -38.09
N PHE A 9 12.99 14.44 -37.60
CA PHE A 9 11.65 14.59 -38.18
C PHE A 9 10.93 15.88 -37.76
N ASN A 10 10.94 16.20 -36.46
CA ASN A 10 10.22 17.36 -35.93
C ASN A 10 10.86 17.87 -34.63
N LYS A 11 11.64 18.94 -34.77
CA LYS A 11 12.34 19.60 -33.65
C LYS A 11 11.36 20.10 -32.57
N LYS A 12 10.19 20.62 -32.96
CA LYS A 12 9.19 21.11 -31.99
C LYS A 12 8.61 19.97 -31.15
N ALA A 13 8.27 18.85 -31.78
CA ALA A 13 7.79 17.66 -31.08
C ALA A 13 8.84 17.11 -30.11
N THR A 14 10.12 17.19 -30.49
CA THR A 14 11.23 16.75 -29.61
C THR A 14 11.39 17.64 -28.38
N VAL A 15 11.33 18.96 -28.56
CA VAL A 15 11.36 19.91 -27.43
C VAL A 15 10.15 19.71 -26.53
N PHE A 16 8.95 19.53 -27.09
CA PHE A 16 7.75 19.24 -26.30
C PHE A 16 7.88 17.94 -25.50
N PHE A 17 8.39 16.87 -26.13
CA PHE A 17 8.58 15.58 -25.46
C PHE A 17 9.63 15.66 -24.34
N LEU A 18 10.72 16.40 -24.54
CA LEU A 18 11.71 16.65 -23.49
C LEU A 18 11.13 17.48 -22.35
N LEU A 19 10.38 18.55 -22.64
CA LEU A 19 9.68 19.34 -21.62
C LEU A 19 8.69 18.48 -20.84
N PHE A 20 7.98 17.59 -21.52
CA PHE A 20 7.06 16.64 -20.89
C PHE A 20 7.78 15.69 -19.94
N ILE A 21 8.93 15.10 -20.35
CA ILE A 21 9.75 14.25 -19.45
C ILE A 21 10.26 15.05 -18.26
N CYS A 22 10.77 16.26 -18.46
CA CYS A 22 11.24 17.12 -17.38
C CYS A 22 10.12 17.49 -16.40
N LEU A 23 8.93 17.84 -16.92
CA LEU A 23 7.74 18.11 -16.11
C LEU A 23 7.32 16.86 -15.34
N TRP A 24 7.33 15.69 -15.98
CA TRP A 24 7.02 14.42 -15.33
C TRP A 24 8.01 14.14 -14.20
N MET A 25 9.33 14.22 -14.46
CA MET A 25 10.35 14.03 -13.43
C MET A 25 10.17 15.01 -12.26
N TYR A 26 9.83 16.27 -12.54
CA TYR A 26 9.56 17.26 -11.50
C TYR A 26 8.33 16.89 -10.66
N LEU A 27 7.22 16.48 -11.29
CA LEU A 27 6.01 16.04 -10.59
C LEU A 27 6.29 14.79 -9.76
N THR A 28 6.99 13.78 -10.31
CA THR A 28 7.39 12.56 -9.60
C THR A 28 8.33 12.85 -8.43
N TYR A 29 9.27 13.79 -8.58
CA TYR A 29 10.14 14.19 -7.49
C TYR A 29 9.36 14.87 -6.35
N LYS A 30 8.41 15.76 -6.69
CA LYS A 30 7.63 16.51 -5.71
C LYS A 30 6.52 15.68 -5.05
N GLN A 31 5.90 14.75 -5.78
CA GLN A 31 4.74 13.97 -5.32
C GLN A 31 5.10 12.56 -4.85
N GLY A 32 6.37 12.15 -4.97
CA GLY A 32 6.81 10.77 -4.81
C GLY A 32 6.65 9.97 -6.10
N ALA A 33 7.30 8.82 -6.20
CA ALA A 33 7.25 7.95 -7.37
C ALA A 33 5.85 7.32 -7.56
N VAL A 34 4.90 8.13 -8.02
CA VAL A 34 3.54 7.71 -8.38
C VAL A 34 3.52 7.52 -9.88
N ALA A 35 3.37 6.28 -10.34
CA ALA A 35 3.37 5.95 -11.76
C ALA A 35 2.27 6.68 -12.55
N THR A 36 1.19 7.11 -11.89
CA THR A 36 0.06 7.82 -12.50
C THR A 36 -0.70 8.69 -11.49
N PRO A 37 -0.33 9.97 -11.30
CA PRO A 37 -1.07 10.87 -10.41
C PRO A 37 -2.53 11.12 -10.88
N LEU A 38 -2.84 10.88 -12.16
CA LEU A 38 -4.18 11.04 -12.74
C LEU A 38 -5.07 9.80 -12.62
N LEU A 39 -4.51 8.58 -12.52
CA LEU A 39 -5.33 7.35 -12.46
C LEU A 39 -5.75 6.97 -11.03
N GLN A 40 -5.12 7.55 -10.01
CA GLN A 40 -5.52 7.32 -8.62
C GLN A 40 -6.97 7.76 -8.34
N TYR A 41 -7.48 8.76 -9.07
CA TYR A 41 -8.83 9.31 -8.88
C TYR A 41 -9.98 8.47 -9.48
N GLY A 42 -9.72 7.30 -10.07
CA GLY A 42 -10.78 6.51 -10.71
C GLY A 42 -10.62 4.98 -10.71
N MET A 43 -9.50 4.43 -10.25
CA MET A 43 -9.26 2.98 -10.30
C MET A 43 -9.68 2.20 -9.04
N TYR A 44 -10.01 2.88 -7.93
CA TYR A 44 -10.38 2.21 -6.68
C TYR A 44 -11.89 2.33 -6.40
N SER A 45 -12.55 1.19 -6.60
CA SER A 45 -13.86 0.71 -6.13
C SER A 45 -14.86 1.67 -5.46
N ALA A 46 -16.08 1.69 -6.03
CA ALA A 46 -17.35 2.12 -5.44
C ALA A 46 -17.43 3.57 -4.90
N ALA A 47 -18.62 4.17 -4.96
CA ALA A 47 -18.83 5.44 -4.28
C ALA A 47 -18.69 5.22 -2.77
N TYR A 48 -17.66 5.81 -2.16
CA TYR A 48 -17.52 5.85 -0.71
C TYR A 48 -18.69 6.65 -0.14
N HIS A 49 -19.54 6.00 0.64
CA HIS A 49 -20.61 6.69 1.36
C HIS A 49 -20.08 7.12 2.72
N ILE A 50 -20.49 8.33 3.15
CA ILE A 50 -20.11 8.86 4.47
C ILE A 50 -20.56 7.92 5.60
N SER A 51 -21.64 7.16 5.39
CA SER A 51 -22.17 6.16 6.33
C SER A 51 -21.32 4.89 6.43
N ASP A 52 -20.37 4.66 5.53
CA ASP A 52 -19.58 3.43 5.52
C ASP A 52 -18.66 3.37 6.74
N THR A 53 -18.42 2.14 7.22
CA THR A 53 -17.47 1.92 8.30
C THR A 53 -16.05 2.13 7.79
N GLN A 54 -15.36 3.11 8.36
CA GLN A 54 -14.00 3.47 8.01
C GLN A 54 -13.00 2.77 8.93
N LYS A 55 -12.06 2.03 8.33
CA LYS A 55 -10.92 1.45 9.05
C LYS A 55 -9.79 2.48 9.07
N VAL A 56 -9.43 2.95 10.26
CA VAL A 56 -8.36 3.93 10.44
C VAL A 56 -7.14 3.23 11.05
N LEU A 57 -5.99 3.40 10.39
CA LEU A 57 -4.70 2.97 10.88
C LEU A 57 -4.12 4.04 11.82
N GLN A 58 -3.72 3.62 13.01
CA GLN A 58 -2.97 4.44 13.96
C GLN A 58 -1.56 3.86 14.08
N LEU A 59 -0.59 4.56 13.50
CA LEU A 59 0.82 4.17 13.53
C LEU A 59 1.55 4.96 14.61
N TYR A 60 2.32 4.26 15.44
CA TYR A 60 3.15 4.84 16.49
C TYR A 60 4.60 4.50 16.20
N ILE A 61 5.42 5.54 16.05
CA ILE A 61 6.86 5.46 15.87
C ILE A 61 7.52 6.06 17.11
N ASN A 62 8.39 5.30 17.78
CA ASN A 62 9.08 5.74 19.00
C ASN A 62 8.09 6.34 20.04
N ASN A 63 6.94 5.67 20.23
CA ASN A 63 5.81 6.08 21.07
C ASN A 63 5.09 7.38 20.67
N LYS A 64 5.36 7.94 19.50
CA LYS A 64 4.65 9.10 18.95
C LYS A 64 3.71 8.67 17.84
N ALA A 65 2.46 9.14 17.91
CA ALA A 65 1.50 8.92 16.84
C ALA A 65 1.95 9.64 15.57
N VAL A 66 1.97 8.91 14.45
CA VAL A 66 2.27 9.47 13.13
C VAL A 66 1.08 10.30 12.67
N ASP A 67 1.33 11.57 12.40
CA ASP A 67 0.33 12.47 11.84
C ASP A 67 0.26 12.30 10.33
N PHE A 68 -0.58 11.35 9.88
CA PHE A 68 -0.80 11.09 8.46
C PHE A 68 -1.23 12.35 7.70
N SER A 69 -1.86 13.34 8.35
CA SER A 69 -2.32 14.57 7.68
C SER A 69 -1.19 15.47 7.17
N LYS A 70 0.03 15.27 7.68
CA LYS A 70 1.25 15.99 7.26
C LYS A 70 2.04 15.28 6.18
N LEU A 71 1.75 14.01 5.92
CA LEU A 71 2.44 13.21 4.90
C LEU A 71 1.87 13.49 3.50
N SER A 72 2.69 13.30 2.46
CA SER A 72 2.21 13.30 1.08
C SER A 72 1.26 12.13 0.84
N MET A 73 0.38 12.22 -0.16
CA MET A 73 -0.55 11.13 -0.49
C MET A 73 0.19 9.81 -0.75
N SER A 74 1.28 9.86 -1.53
CA SER A 74 2.13 8.68 -1.81
C SER A 74 2.69 8.04 -0.53
N ALA A 75 3.16 8.85 0.42
CA ALA A 75 3.67 8.36 1.69
C ALA A 75 2.57 7.75 2.57
N ARG A 76 1.38 8.36 2.60
CA ARG A 76 0.21 7.78 3.30
C ARG A 76 -0.16 6.43 2.72
N ASP A 77 -0.26 6.35 1.39
CA ASP A 77 -0.62 5.11 0.69
C ASP A 77 0.38 4.00 0.99
N GLN A 78 1.69 4.29 0.90
CA GLN A 78 2.73 3.30 1.21
C GLN A 78 2.65 2.79 2.65
N LEU A 79 2.31 3.63 3.62
CA LEU A 79 2.19 3.20 5.01
C LEU A 79 0.87 2.48 5.30
N GLN A 80 -0.24 2.98 4.75
CA GLN A 80 -1.57 2.46 5.07
C GLN A 80 -1.95 1.25 4.21
N VAL A 81 -1.86 1.40 2.88
CA VAL A 81 -2.30 0.39 1.92
C VAL A 81 -1.39 -0.83 1.94
N SER A 82 -0.07 -0.66 2.09
CA SER A 82 0.82 -1.82 2.15
C SER A 82 0.60 -2.69 3.39
N LEU A 83 0.28 -2.08 4.54
CA LEU A 83 -0.07 -2.83 5.75
C LEU A 83 -1.42 -3.54 5.61
N GLU A 84 -2.43 -2.85 5.06
CA GLU A 84 -3.74 -3.45 4.80
C GLU A 84 -3.65 -4.62 3.82
N ASN A 85 -2.93 -4.46 2.71
CA ASN A 85 -2.71 -5.52 1.73
C ASN A 85 -1.99 -6.72 2.36
N TYR A 86 -0.97 -6.48 3.20
CA TYR A 86 -0.28 -7.57 3.90
C TYR A 86 -1.22 -8.36 4.81
N LEU A 87 -2.09 -7.68 5.57
CA LEU A 87 -3.08 -8.34 6.42
C LEU A 87 -4.07 -9.17 5.60
N ILE A 88 -4.57 -8.61 4.50
CA ILE A 88 -5.49 -9.29 3.57
C ILE A 88 -4.81 -10.53 2.94
N GLU A 89 -3.58 -10.38 2.46
CA GLU A 89 -2.81 -11.50 1.89
C GLU A 89 -2.55 -12.59 2.92
N LYS A 90 -2.20 -12.21 4.16
CA LYS A 90 -1.95 -13.14 5.25
C LYS A 90 -3.19 -13.97 5.58
N GLU A 91 -4.36 -13.33 5.66
CA GLU A 91 -5.64 -14.01 5.89
C GLU A 91 -6.03 -14.91 4.70
N ASN A 92 -5.80 -14.42 3.47
CA ASN A 92 -6.21 -15.13 2.26
C ASN A 92 -5.28 -16.30 1.89
N ASN A 93 -4.01 -16.28 2.27
CA ASN A 93 -3.03 -17.31 1.88
C ASN A 93 -3.53 -18.74 2.14
N GLU A 94 -4.06 -19.01 3.32
CA GLU A 94 -4.55 -20.35 3.66
C GLU A 94 -5.83 -20.71 2.89
N MET A 95 -6.73 -19.74 2.69
CA MET A 95 -7.96 -19.92 1.93
C MET A 95 -7.71 -20.20 0.44
N VAL A 96 -6.72 -19.53 -0.16
CA VAL A 96 -6.35 -19.73 -1.58
C VAL A 96 -5.84 -21.14 -1.78
N PHE A 97 -4.90 -21.59 -0.94
CA PHE A 97 -4.35 -22.93 -1.07
C PHE A 97 -5.41 -24.01 -0.88
N THR A 98 -6.22 -23.92 0.18
CA THR A 98 -7.27 -24.91 0.47
C THR A 98 -8.33 -24.96 -0.64
N THR A 99 -8.72 -23.82 -1.19
CA THR A 99 -9.68 -23.74 -2.30
C THR A 99 -9.14 -24.40 -3.57
N MET A 100 -7.91 -24.06 -3.95
CA MET A 100 -7.26 -24.62 -5.14
C MET A 100 -7.01 -26.12 -4.99
N GLN A 101 -6.60 -26.56 -3.80
CA GLN A 101 -6.40 -27.98 -3.51
C GLN A 101 -7.69 -28.78 -3.70
N ARG A 102 -8.84 -28.26 -3.24
CA ARG A 102 -10.13 -28.93 -3.44
C ARG A 102 -10.49 -29.08 -4.92
N ILE A 103 -10.25 -28.05 -5.73
CA ILE A 103 -10.53 -28.08 -7.17
C ILE A 103 -9.61 -29.07 -7.89
N LEU A 104 -8.31 -29.02 -7.59
CA LEU A 104 -7.31 -29.85 -8.27
C LEU A 104 -7.33 -31.31 -7.80
N ASN A 105 -7.78 -31.58 -6.57
CA ASN A 105 -8.08 -32.94 -6.11
C ASN A 105 -9.22 -33.57 -6.93
N LYS A 106 -10.26 -32.81 -7.29
CA LYS A 106 -11.33 -33.33 -8.17
C LYS A 106 -10.82 -33.67 -9.58
N ALA A 107 -9.77 -33.00 -10.04
CA ALA A 107 -9.12 -33.28 -11.32
C ALA A 107 -8.03 -34.37 -11.23
N GLY A 108 -7.79 -34.96 -10.05
CA GLY A 108 -6.78 -36.00 -9.84
C GLY A 108 -5.32 -35.51 -9.81
N ILE A 109 -5.10 -34.19 -9.82
CA ILE A 109 -3.76 -33.58 -9.91
C ILE A 109 -3.33 -32.81 -8.66
N GLY A 110 -4.20 -32.74 -7.64
CA GLY A 110 -3.94 -31.97 -6.42
C GLY A 110 -2.75 -32.47 -5.59
N GLN A 111 -2.35 -33.74 -5.75
CA GLN A 111 -1.15 -34.31 -5.10
C GLN A 111 0.17 -33.66 -5.56
N TRP A 112 0.20 -32.98 -6.70
CA TRP A 112 1.38 -32.29 -7.21
C TRP A 112 1.43 -30.81 -6.81
N MET A 113 0.41 -30.32 -6.09
CA MET A 113 0.45 -28.96 -5.55
C MET A 113 1.45 -28.85 -4.41
N LYS A 114 2.26 -27.80 -4.44
CA LYS A 114 3.09 -27.39 -3.32
C LYS A 114 2.57 -26.09 -2.74
N LYS A 115 2.35 -26.03 -1.43
CA LYS A 115 1.80 -24.86 -0.73
C LYS A 115 2.56 -23.57 -1.04
N GLU A 116 3.89 -23.66 -1.10
CA GLU A 116 4.82 -22.57 -1.43
C GLU A 116 4.55 -21.84 -2.76
N TYR A 117 3.87 -22.46 -3.73
CA TYR A 117 3.52 -21.82 -5.00
C TYR A 117 2.16 -21.11 -4.99
N TYR A 118 1.39 -21.26 -3.92
CA TYR A 118 0.03 -20.72 -3.79
C TYR A 118 -0.13 -19.79 -2.59
N THR A 119 0.84 -19.78 -1.67
CA THR A 119 0.83 -18.94 -0.47
C THR A 119 2.06 -18.08 -0.43
N ASN A 120 1.90 -16.81 -0.02
CA ASN A 120 3.03 -15.94 0.22
C ASN A 120 3.90 -16.48 1.37
N THR A 121 5.22 -16.54 1.17
CA THR A 121 6.20 -17.01 2.16
C THR A 121 6.73 -15.89 3.06
N ILE A 122 6.26 -14.66 2.87
CA ILE A 122 6.69 -13.50 3.64
C ILE A 122 6.17 -13.60 5.08
N THR A 123 7.11 -13.75 6.01
CA THR A 123 6.83 -13.78 7.45
C THR A 123 6.58 -12.39 8.01
N ASP A 124 5.97 -12.33 9.20
CA ASP A 124 5.72 -11.07 9.92
C ASP A 124 7.03 -10.30 10.18
N GLU A 125 8.13 -11.00 10.41
CA GLU A 125 9.46 -10.40 10.62
C GLU A 125 10.01 -9.75 9.35
N ILE A 126 9.94 -10.46 8.22
CA ILE A 126 10.38 -9.92 6.92
C ILE A 126 9.56 -8.69 6.57
N PHE A 127 8.24 -8.78 6.72
CA PHE A 127 7.35 -7.66 6.49
C PHE A 127 7.63 -6.49 7.44
N THR A 128 7.76 -6.75 8.75
CA THR A 128 8.07 -5.72 9.77
C THR A 128 9.36 -4.98 9.42
N ASN A 129 10.42 -5.69 9.03
CA ASN A 129 11.69 -5.08 8.67
C ASN A 129 11.59 -4.19 7.43
N TRP A 130 10.86 -4.66 6.40
CA TRP A 130 10.58 -3.84 5.22
C TRP A 130 9.75 -2.61 5.57
N TYR A 131 8.67 -2.79 6.33
CA TYR A 131 7.74 -1.74 6.71
C TYR A 131 8.42 -0.68 7.57
N LYS A 132 9.27 -1.10 8.53
CA LYS A 132 10.12 -0.24 9.33
C LYS A 132 11.03 0.63 8.45
N LYS A 133 11.75 0.03 7.50
CA LYS A 133 12.64 0.76 6.59
C LYS A 133 11.88 1.77 5.73
N THR A 134 10.69 1.41 5.26
CA THR A 134 9.80 2.30 4.51
C THR A 134 9.37 3.49 5.39
N ALA A 135 8.96 3.24 6.62
CA ALA A 135 8.60 4.29 7.57
C ALA A 135 9.79 5.18 7.95
N GLU A 136 11.01 4.64 8.12
CA GLU A 136 12.24 5.40 8.33
C GLU A 136 12.52 6.34 7.14
N ASN A 137 12.37 5.85 5.90
CA ASN A 137 12.57 6.67 4.70
C ASN A 137 11.54 7.80 4.56
N ILE A 138 10.28 7.55 4.95
CA ILE A 138 9.20 8.54 4.86
C ILE A 138 9.32 9.60 5.96
N THR A 139 9.62 9.18 7.19
CA THR A 139 9.69 10.08 8.35
C THR A 139 11.04 10.77 8.50
N GLY A 140 12.10 10.20 7.93
CA GLY A 140 13.48 10.67 8.11
C GLY A 140 14.05 10.38 9.50
N GLU A 141 13.31 9.67 10.35
CA GLU A 141 13.73 9.33 11.71
C GLU A 141 14.11 7.85 11.79
N LYS A 142 15.12 7.53 12.61
CA LYS A 142 15.45 6.14 12.94
C LYS A 142 14.37 5.55 13.84
N ILE A 143 13.83 4.40 13.47
CA ILE A 143 12.75 3.76 14.22
C ILE A 143 13.37 2.75 15.18
N VAL A 144 13.10 2.90 16.47
CA VAL A 144 13.43 1.91 17.50
C VAL A 144 12.20 1.08 17.78
N GLN A 145 11.07 1.76 18.06
CA GLN A 145 9.80 1.13 18.42
C GLN A 145 8.75 1.42 17.35
N LEU A 146 8.01 0.39 16.94
CA LEU A 146 6.95 0.50 15.93
C LEU A 146 5.71 -0.25 16.39
N ALA A 147 4.59 0.44 16.51
CA ALA A 147 3.32 -0.19 16.83
C ALA A 147 2.23 0.32 15.89
N ALA A 148 1.40 -0.59 15.41
CA ALA A 148 0.22 -0.24 14.62
C ALA A 148 -1.04 -0.73 15.32
N PHE A 149 -2.07 0.09 15.26
CA PHE A 149 -3.40 -0.22 15.74
C PHE A 149 -4.41 0.09 14.66
N GLN A 150 -5.49 -0.67 14.66
CA GLN A 150 -6.61 -0.43 13.78
C GLN A 150 -7.85 -0.14 14.61
N GLN A 151 -8.59 0.89 14.22
CA GLN A 151 -9.84 1.26 14.86
C GLN A 151 -10.89 1.57 13.79
N GLN A 152 -12.13 1.14 14.06
CA GLN A 152 -13.25 1.37 13.16
C GLN A 152 -14.04 2.60 13.61
N TYR A 153 -14.40 3.42 12.64
CA TYR A 153 -15.20 4.62 12.84
C TYR A 153 -16.40 4.62 11.88
N ILE A 154 -17.50 5.19 12.34
CA ILE A 154 -18.66 5.53 11.50
C ILE A 154 -18.92 7.02 11.60
N TRP A 155 -19.45 7.59 10.53
CA TRP A 155 -20.00 8.93 10.61
C TRP A 155 -21.39 8.89 11.25
N PHE A 156 -21.50 9.44 12.46
CA PHE A 156 -22.77 9.49 13.20
C PHE A 156 -22.95 10.87 13.83
N ALA A 157 -24.14 11.46 13.64
CA ALA A 157 -24.50 12.77 14.20
C ALA A 157 -23.49 13.90 13.89
N GLY A 158 -22.99 13.95 12.65
CA GLY A 158 -22.09 15.02 12.20
C GLY A 158 -20.63 14.88 12.64
N LYS A 159 -20.23 13.74 13.20
CA LYS A 159 -18.85 13.46 13.60
C LYS A 159 -18.47 12.00 13.34
N LEU A 160 -17.17 11.73 13.20
CA LEU A 160 -16.63 10.36 13.25
C LEU A 160 -16.68 9.84 14.69
N THR A 161 -17.40 8.75 14.91
CA THR A 161 -17.49 8.06 16.19
C THR A 161 -16.83 6.69 16.10
N ALA A 162 -15.95 6.39 17.05
CA ALA A 162 -15.36 5.07 17.17
C ALA A 162 -16.43 4.03 17.53
N ILE A 163 -16.39 2.90 16.84
CA ILE A 163 -17.30 1.76 17.08
C ILE A 163 -16.69 0.80 18.09
N ASN A 164 -15.36 0.66 18.06
CA ASN A 164 -14.60 -0.27 18.89
C ASN A 164 -13.35 0.39 19.49
N SER A 165 -12.74 -0.30 20.46
CA SER A 165 -11.42 0.04 20.96
C SER A 165 -10.33 -0.27 19.92
N PRO A 166 -9.20 0.46 19.92
CA PRO A 166 -8.08 0.15 19.03
C PRO A 166 -7.58 -1.28 19.21
N VAL A 167 -7.46 -2.01 18.10
CA VAL A 167 -6.94 -3.37 18.05
C VAL A 167 -5.48 -3.32 17.61
N LYS A 168 -4.57 -3.88 18.41
CA LYS A 168 -3.14 -3.95 18.06
C LYS A 168 -2.92 -4.92 16.90
N LEU A 169 -2.18 -4.47 15.89
CA LEU A 169 -1.78 -5.29 14.75
C LEU A 169 -0.47 -6.02 15.07
N TYR A 170 -0.58 -7.29 15.49
CA TYR A 170 0.56 -8.11 15.92
C TYR A 170 1.52 -8.52 14.80
N CYS A 171 1.16 -8.27 13.53
CA CYS A 171 2.07 -8.45 12.40
C CYS A 171 3.29 -7.51 12.45
N ILE A 172 3.22 -6.42 13.22
CA ILE A 172 4.38 -5.57 13.51
C ILE A 172 5.05 -6.09 14.79
N VAL A 173 6.22 -6.70 14.64
CA VAL A 173 6.92 -7.42 15.71
C VAL A 173 7.96 -6.55 16.45
N ALA A 174 8.22 -5.32 15.99
CA ALA A 174 9.25 -4.46 16.58
C ALA A 174 8.78 -3.83 17.92
N PHE A 175 9.59 -4.01 18.97
CA PHE A 175 9.33 -3.56 20.35
C PHE A 175 9.92 -2.18 20.64
#